data_AF-A0A0G1LX30-F1
#
_entry.id   AF-A0A0G1LX30-F1
#
_cell.length_a   1.000
_cell.length_b   1.000
_cell.length_c   1.000
_cell.angle_alpha   90.00
_cell.angle_beta   90.00
_cell.angle_gamma   90.00
#
_symmetry.space_group_name_H-M   'P 1'
#
loop_
_entity.id
_entity.type
_entity.pdbx_description
1 polymer ?
#
loop_
_entity_poly.entity_id
_entity_poly.type
_entity_poly.pdbx_seq_one_letter_code
_entity_poly.pdbx_strand_id
1 'polypeptide(L)'
;MSSLHSQTIVQLHEGLIRKSFSAVELAEAFLQRIEQFNPTLNAYVTITPEEALASARAVDQRIAEGEKISMLAGIPGAIKDIFNTKGVRTTCCSPGLRDFVPPYDGTAITRLKEQGLVMLGKTNLDEFACGGSTEHSYFGVTKNPWDLNCVAGGSSGGSAAAVASDLSVYALGTDTGGSIREPASFC
;
A
#
# COMPACT_ATOMS: atom_id res chain seq x y z
N MET A 1 -14.08 8.56 19.17
CA MET A 1 -14.21 7.68 17.98
C MET A 1 -12.83 7.10 17.73
N SER A 2 -12.72 5.80 17.45
CA SER A 2 -11.42 5.21 17.08
C SER A 2 -10.89 5.88 15.80
N SER A 3 -9.59 6.16 15.74
CA SER A 3 -8.91 6.69 14.55
C SER A 3 -9.21 5.78 13.34
N LEU A 4 -9.51 6.37 12.17
CA LEU A 4 -9.77 5.60 10.93
C LEU A 4 -8.62 4.63 10.60
N HIS A 5 -7.40 5.03 10.93
CA HIS A 5 -6.17 4.29 10.66
C HIS A 5 -6.10 2.93 11.35
N SER A 6 -6.68 2.80 12.55
CA SER A 6 -6.59 1.58 13.38
C SER A 6 -7.77 0.62 13.20
N GLN A 7 -8.65 0.86 12.22
CA GLN A 7 -9.82 0.03 11.97
C GLN A 7 -9.48 -1.12 11.01
N THR A 8 -10.10 -2.28 11.22
CA THR A 8 -9.93 -3.43 10.32
C THR A 8 -10.68 -3.22 9.00
N ILE A 9 -10.34 -4.00 7.98
CA ILE A 9 -11.03 -4.01 6.68
C ILE A 9 -12.57 -4.12 6.86
N VAL A 10 -13.03 -5.00 7.76
CA VAL A 10 -14.45 -5.23 8.01
C VAL A 10 -15.11 -3.97 8.59
N GLN A 11 -14.48 -3.38 9.60
CA GLN A 11 -15.00 -2.16 10.24
C GLN A 11 -15.05 -0.98 9.26
N LEU A 12 -14.01 -0.85 8.43
CA LEU A 12 -13.95 0.19 7.42
C LEU A 12 -15.01 0.00 6.33
N HIS A 13 -15.18 -1.23 5.83
CA HIS A 13 -16.20 -1.56 4.85
C HIS A 13 -17.63 -1.30 5.38
N GLU A 14 -17.92 -1.71 6.61
CA GLU A 14 -19.19 -1.38 7.28
C GLU A 14 -19.38 0.13 7.42
N GLY A 15 -18.30 0.85 7.75
CA GLY A 15 -18.25 2.31 7.81
C GLY A 15 -18.62 3.01 6.49
N LEU A 16 -18.12 2.48 5.37
CA LEU A 16 -18.43 2.97 4.02
C LEU A 16 -19.91 2.69 3.66
N ILE A 17 -20.39 1.47 3.87
CA ILE A 17 -21.79 1.09 3.57
C ILE A 17 -22.77 1.94 4.36
N ARG A 18 -22.50 2.16 5.66
CA ARG A 18 -23.34 2.98 6.54
C ARG A 18 -23.12 4.49 6.36
N LYS A 19 -22.24 4.89 5.43
CA LYS A 19 -21.89 6.28 5.13
C LYS A 19 -21.46 7.08 6.36
N SER A 20 -20.70 6.46 7.27
CA SER A 20 -20.09 7.18 8.40
C SER A 20 -18.91 8.05 8.01
N PHE A 21 -18.29 7.70 6.90
CA PHE A 21 -17.25 8.43 6.18
C PHE A 21 -17.30 7.94 4.74
N SER A 22 -16.72 8.71 3.84
CA SER A 22 -16.53 8.40 2.42
C SER A 22 -15.20 7.67 2.19
N ALA A 23 -15.08 6.99 1.05
CA ALA A 23 -13.82 6.42 0.61
C ALA A 23 -12.78 7.51 0.35
N VAL A 24 -13.20 8.70 -0.11
CA VAL A 24 -12.32 9.88 -0.26
C VAL A 24 -11.75 10.32 1.09
N GLU A 25 -12.60 10.56 2.10
CA GLU A 25 -12.14 10.94 3.45
C GLU A 25 -11.18 9.89 4.03
N LEU A 26 -11.48 8.61 3.79
CA LEU A 26 -10.62 7.52 4.22
C LEU A 26 -9.26 7.55 3.49
N ALA A 27 -9.24 7.73 2.17
CA ALA A 27 -8.01 7.82 1.39
C ALA A 27 -7.17 9.05 1.79
N GLU A 28 -7.80 10.20 1.99
CA GLU A 28 -7.14 11.44 2.43
C GLU A 28 -6.48 11.27 3.80
N ALA A 29 -7.16 10.63 4.75
CA ALA A 29 -6.61 10.36 6.08
C ALA A 29 -5.29 9.55 5.99
N PHE A 30 -5.29 8.47 5.20
CA PHE A 30 -4.08 7.65 5.01
C PHE A 30 -2.99 8.38 4.23
N LEU A 31 -3.32 9.16 3.20
CA LEU A 31 -2.34 9.96 2.44
C LEU A 31 -1.66 11.01 3.33
N GLN A 32 -2.40 11.71 4.18
CA GLN A 32 -1.85 12.65 5.16
C GLN A 32 -0.90 11.96 6.15
N ARG A 33 -1.26 10.75 6.58
CA ARG A 33 -0.41 9.95 7.47
C ARG A 33 0.87 9.49 6.76
N ILE A 34 0.79 9.09 5.50
CA ILE A 34 1.98 8.78 4.68
C ILE A 34 2.89 10.00 4.58
N GLU A 35 2.34 11.18 4.28
CA GLU A 35 3.12 12.42 4.21
C GLU A 35 3.86 12.71 5.53
N GLN A 36 3.21 12.48 6.66
CA GLN A 36 3.79 12.71 7.98
C GLN A 36 4.90 11.70 8.35
N PHE A 37 4.70 10.41 8.12
CA PHE A 37 5.56 9.35 8.71
C PHE A 37 6.48 8.67 7.72
N ASN A 38 6.14 8.64 6.42
CA ASN A 38 7.00 8.00 5.41
C ASN A 38 8.39 8.63 5.29
N PRO A 39 8.61 9.95 5.50
CA PRO A 39 9.97 10.51 5.52
C PRO A 39 10.90 9.88 6.57
N THR A 40 10.34 9.32 7.64
CA THR A 40 11.11 8.62 8.69
C THR A 40 11.21 7.12 8.43
N LEU A 41 10.11 6.49 7.98
CA LEU A 41 10.01 5.03 7.83
C LEU A 41 10.53 4.52 6.48
N ASN A 42 10.42 5.33 5.43
CA ASN A 42 10.76 4.99 4.05
C ASN A 42 10.08 3.71 3.53
N ALA A 43 8.81 3.53 3.89
CA ALA A 43 7.99 2.38 3.52
C ALA A 43 7.47 2.47 2.06
N TYR A 44 7.31 3.69 1.51
CA TYR A 44 6.85 3.96 0.15
C TYR A 44 7.94 4.62 -0.69
N VAL A 45 8.11 4.13 -1.93
CA VAL A 45 9.02 4.70 -2.94
C VAL A 45 8.29 5.50 -4.02
N THR A 46 6.98 5.27 -4.17
CA THR A 46 6.08 6.07 -5.02
C THR A 46 4.75 6.23 -4.29
N ILE A 47 4.24 7.44 -4.16
CA ILE A 47 2.91 7.73 -3.58
C ILE A 47 2.00 8.15 -4.73
N THR A 48 0.74 7.70 -4.72
CA THR A 48 -0.21 7.90 -5.83
C THR A 48 -1.49 8.61 -5.38
N PRO A 49 -1.41 9.87 -4.89
CA PRO A 49 -2.57 10.56 -4.31
C PRO A 49 -3.69 10.77 -5.33
N GLU A 50 -3.34 11.17 -6.56
CA GLU A 50 -4.33 11.44 -7.61
C GLU A 50 -5.11 10.17 -8.00
N GLU A 51 -4.41 9.04 -8.20
CA GLU A 51 -5.03 7.75 -8.53
C GLU A 51 -5.85 7.20 -7.36
N ALA A 52 -5.32 7.28 -6.13
CA ALA A 52 -6.04 6.86 -4.92
C ALA A 52 -7.37 7.60 -4.78
N LEU A 53 -7.34 8.93 -4.87
CA LEU A 53 -8.52 9.77 -4.73
C LEU A 53 -9.50 9.60 -5.90
N ALA A 54 -9.01 9.35 -7.12
CA ALA A 54 -9.87 9.05 -8.26
C ALA A 54 -10.63 7.72 -8.08
N SER A 55 -9.94 6.65 -7.66
CA SER A 55 -10.57 5.37 -7.34
C SER A 55 -11.55 5.49 -6.17
N ALA A 56 -11.19 6.25 -5.12
CA ALA A 56 -12.04 6.48 -3.97
C ALA A 56 -13.35 7.17 -4.35
N ARG A 57 -13.29 8.25 -5.17
CA ARG A 57 -14.48 8.91 -5.72
C ARG A 57 -15.38 7.96 -6.51
N ALA A 58 -14.79 7.07 -7.31
CA ALA A 58 -15.56 6.08 -8.06
C ALA A 58 -16.28 5.08 -7.15
N VAL A 59 -15.67 4.69 -6.03
CA VAL A 59 -16.32 3.84 -5.02
C VAL A 59 -17.45 4.58 -4.32
N ASP A 60 -17.24 5.84 -3.93
CA ASP A 60 -18.28 6.67 -3.30
C ASP A 60 -19.48 6.87 -4.22
N GLN A 61 -19.25 7.07 -5.52
CA GLN A 61 -20.32 7.15 -6.52
C GLN A 61 -21.15 5.87 -6.56
N ARG A 62 -20.51 4.70 -6.62
CA ARG A 62 -21.20 3.40 -6.62
C ARG A 62 -22.03 3.18 -5.35
N ILE A 63 -21.51 3.56 -4.19
CA ILE A 63 -22.25 3.52 -2.92
C ILE A 63 -23.45 4.48 -2.95
N ALA A 64 -23.28 5.67 -3.54
CA ALA A 64 -24.36 6.65 -3.68
C ALA A 64 -25.48 6.15 -4.60
N GLU A 65 -25.13 5.41 -5.65
CA GLU A 65 -26.06 4.76 -6.59
C GLU A 65 -26.74 3.51 -6.00
N GLY A 66 -26.35 3.09 -4.79
CA GLY A 66 -26.92 1.93 -4.11
C GLY A 66 -26.35 0.59 -4.58
N GLU A 67 -25.23 0.60 -5.30
CA GLU A 67 -24.55 -0.63 -5.70
C GLU A 67 -23.99 -1.38 -4.49
N LYS A 68 -24.00 -2.71 -4.57
CA LYS A 68 -23.26 -3.54 -3.63
C LYS A 68 -21.77 -3.50 -3.99
N ILE A 69 -20.95 -3.02 -3.06
CA ILE A 69 -19.50 -2.98 -3.21
C ILE A 69 -18.83 -4.24 -2.64
N SER A 70 -17.61 -4.53 -3.10
CA SER A 70 -16.80 -5.62 -2.57
C SER A 70 -16.22 -5.27 -1.19
N MET A 71 -15.73 -6.27 -0.45
CA MET A 71 -15.11 -6.04 0.87
C MET A 71 -13.88 -5.11 0.81
N LEU A 72 -13.15 -5.07 -0.32
CA LEU A 72 -11.96 -4.22 -0.49
C LEU A 72 -12.23 -2.91 -1.23
N ALA A 73 -13.45 -2.70 -1.75
CA ALA A 73 -13.78 -1.48 -2.47
C ALA A 73 -13.65 -0.27 -1.55
N GLY A 74 -12.83 0.71 -1.94
CA GLY A 74 -12.62 1.93 -1.16
C GLY A 74 -11.63 1.79 0.00
N ILE A 75 -11.14 0.57 0.27
CA ILE A 75 -10.20 0.30 1.37
C ILE A 75 -8.77 0.65 0.91
N PRO A 76 -8.05 1.55 1.61
CA PRO A 76 -6.70 1.95 1.22
C PRO A 76 -5.67 0.81 1.32
N GLY A 77 -5.06 0.46 0.18
CA GLY A 77 -4.06 -0.59 0.07
C GLY A 77 -2.71 -0.10 -0.44
N ALA A 78 -1.65 -0.79 -0.05
CA ALA A 78 -0.28 -0.56 -0.52
C ALA A 78 0.21 -1.72 -1.41
N ILE A 79 1.04 -1.44 -2.40
CA ILE A 79 1.44 -2.44 -3.40
C ILE A 79 2.97 -2.52 -3.48
N LYS A 80 3.59 -3.67 -3.18
CA LYS A 80 5.05 -3.85 -3.36
C LYS A 80 5.50 -3.39 -4.73
N ASP A 81 6.60 -2.65 -4.80
CA ASP A 81 7.11 -2.05 -6.04
C ASP A 81 7.75 -3.05 -7.02
N ILE A 82 7.22 -4.27 -7.07
CA ILE A 82 7.52 -5.34 -8.02
C ILE A 82 6.28 -5.74 -8.83
N PHE A 83 5.08 -5.36 -8.38
CA PHE A 83 3.85 -5.59 -9.12
C PHE A 83 3.72 -4.52 -10.21
N ASN A 84 3.63 -4.96 -11.47
CA ASN A 84 3.33 -4.08 -12.57
C ASN A 84 1.96 -3.44 -12.37
N THR A 85 1.94 -2.12 -12.42
CA THR A 85 0.73 -1.30 -12.34
C THR A 85 0.75 -0.34 -13.51
N LYS A 86 -0.22 -0.48 -14.42
CA LYS A 86 -0.28 0.29 -15.66
C LYS A 86 -0.34 1.78 -15.33
N GLY A 87 0.60 2.55 -15.91
CA GLY A 87 0.67 4.00 -15.70
C GLY A 87 1.33 4.44 -14.40
N VAL A 88 1.72 3.51 -13.52
CA VAL A 88 2.40 3.82 -12.25
C VAL A 88 3.79 3.23 -12.25
N ARG A 89 4.78 4.08 -11.97
CA ARG A 89 6.19 3.74 -11.91
C ARG A 89 6.42 2.48 -11.08
N THR A 90 7.17 1.53 -11.63
CA THR A 90 7.48 0.23 -11.00
C THR A 90 8.95 -0.06 -11.17
N THR A 91 9.72 -0.03 -10.09
CA THR A 91 11.19 0.03 -10.17
C THR A 91 11.88 -1.23 -9.66
N CYS A 92 11.16 -2.12 -8.98
CA CYS A 92 11.75 -3.22 -8.22
C CYS A 92 12.81 -2.73 -7.22
N CYS A 93 12.73 -1.47 -6.78
CA CYS A 93 13.77 -0.77 -6.02
C CYS A 93 15.18 -0.86 -6.63
N SER A 94 15.26 -0.92 -7.97
CA SER A 94 16.50 -0.98 -8.73
C SER A 94 16.74 0.32 -9.52
N PRO A 95 17.98 0.81 -9.61
CA PRO A 95 18.30 1.94 -10.48
C PRO A 95 18.03 1.64 -11.96
N GLY A 96 18.11 0.37 -12.39
CA GLY A 96 17.91 -0.04 -13.78
C GLY A 96 16.48 0.14 -14.27
N LEU A 97 15.50 0.16 -13.36
CA LEU A 97 14.07 0.35 -13.66
C LEU A 97 13.52 1.64 -13.04
N ARG A 98 14.39 2.58 -12.62
CA ARG A 98 13.97 3.80 -11.89
C ARG A 98 12.91 4.62 -12.62
N ASP A 99 12.92 4.59 -13.96
CA ASP A 99 12.03 5.33 -14.87
C ASP A 99 11.01 4.42 -15.57
N PHE A 100 10.92 3.14 -15.18
CA PHE A 100 10.03 2.18 -15.83
C PHE A 100 8.58 2.41 -15.42
N VAL A 101 7.73 2.63 -16.43
CA VAL A 101 6.26 2.70 -16.29
C VAL A 101 5.66 1.53 -17.07
N PRO A 102 5.06 0.53 -16.40
CA PRO A 102 4.50 -0.64 -17.07
C PRO A 102 3.35 -0.26 -18.03
N PRO A 103 3.26 -0.89 -19.22
CA PRO A 103 2.13 -0.68 -20.13
C PRO A 103 0.91 -1.55 -19.80
N TYR A 104 1.00 -2.40 -18.77
CA TYR A 104 -0.06 -3.33 -18.34
C TYR A 104 -0.07 -3.52 -16.82
N ASP A 105 -1.21 -3.96 -16.30
CA ASP A 105 -1.36 -4.40 -14.91
C ASP A 105 -1.00 -5.88 -14.78
N GLY A 106 -0.26 -6.25 -13.73
CA GLY A 106 -0.15 -7.66 -13.33
C GLY A 106 -1.52 -8.20 -12.90
N THR A 107 -1.76 -9.51 -13.07
CA THR A 107 -3.08 -10.11 -12.83
C THR A 107 -3.65 -9.83 -11.43
N ALA A 108 -2.81 -9.82 -10.39
CA ALA A 108 -3.25 -9.47 -9.03
C ALA A 108 -3.77 -8.03 -8.95
N ILE A 109 -3.11 -7.09 -9.63
CA ILE A 109 -3.52 -5.69 -9.70
C ILE A 109 -4.81 -5.54 -10.50
N THR A 110 -4.95 -6.23 -11.63
CA THR A 110 -6.19 -6.26 -12.41
C THR A 110 -7.37 -6.69 -11.53
N ARG A 111 -7.23 -7.80 -10.80
CA ARG A 111 -8.28 -8.31 -9.91
C ARG A 111 -8.60 -7.32 -8.78
N LEU A 112 -7.60 -6.68 -8.19
CA LEU A 112 -7.85 -5.69 -7.15
C LEU A 112 -8.56 -4.44 -7.71
N LYS A 113 -8.16 -3.95 -8.89
CA LYS A 113 -8.82 -2.83 -9.57
C LYS A 113 -10.29 -3.14 -9.87
N GLU A 114 -10.60 -4.35 -10.35
CA GLU A 114 -11.99 -4.83 -10.55
C GLU A 114 -12.80 -4.82 -9.25
N GLN A 115 -12.15 -5.01 -8.10
CA GLN A 115 -12.78 -4.97 -6.78
C GLN A 115 -12.85 -3.56 -6.17
N GLY A 116 -12.36 -2.51 -6.84
CA GLY A 116 -12.41 -1.12 -6.36
C GLY A 116 -11.18 -0.70 -5.54
N LEU A 117 -9.99 -1.16 -5.94
CA LEU A 117 -8.70 -0.81 -5.31
C LEU A 117 -8.49 0.71 -5.19
N VAL A 118 -8.26 1.16 -3.97
CA VAL A 118 -7.68 2.47 -3.66
C VAL A 118 -6.20 2.26 -3.32
N MET A 119 -5.33 2.40 -4.32
CA MET A 119 -3.90 2.22 -4.16
C MET A 119 -3.24 3.51 -3.66
N LEU A 120 -2.69 3.49 -2.45
CA LEU A 120 -1.98 4.63 -1.85
C LEU A 120 -0.60 4.87 -2.46
N GLY A 121 0.04 3.80 -2.96
CA GLY A 121 1.34 3.89 -3.58
C GLY A 121 2.06 2.54 -3.70
N LYS A 122 3.33 2.62 -4.09
CA LYS A 122 4.25 1.51 -4.25
C LYS A 122 5.22 1.42 -3.08
N THR A 123 5.26 0.27 -2.40
CA THR A 123 6.09 0.07 -1.22
C THR A 123 7.51 -0.37 -1.56
N ASN A 124 8.42 0.03 -0.69
CA ASN A 124 9.85 -0.27 -0.76
C ASN A 124 10.11 -1.78 -0.62
N LEU A 125 11.23 -2.24 -1.18
CA LEU A 125 11.69 -3.63 -1.15
C LEU A 125 13.21 -3.70 -1.31
N ASP A 126 13.81 -4.84 -0.92
CA ASP A 126 15.15 -5.17 -1.42
C ASP A 126 15.15 -5.20 -2.95
N GLU A 127 16.21 -4.69 -3.56
CA GLU A 127 16.35 -4.64 -5.02
C GLU A 127 16.05 -6.01 -5.66
N PHE A 128 15.13 -6.02 -6.64
CA PHE A 128 14.64 -7.24 -7.31
C PHE A 128 14.13 -8.35 -6.38
N ALA A 129 13.69 -7.99 -5.17
CA ALA A 129 13.28 -8.92 -4.12
C ALA A 129 14.41 -9.81 -3.56
N CYS A 130 15.67 -9.45 -3.80
CA CYS A 130 16.87 -10.18 -3.37
C CYS A 130 17.44 -9.59 -2.06
N GLY A 131 16.86 -10.00 -0.94
CA GLY A 131 17.33 -9.63 0.40
C GLY A 131 16.33 -10.00 1.50
N GLY A 132 16.70 -9.70 2.74
CA GLY A 132 15.95 -10.03 3.95
C GLY A 132 15.88 -8.88 4.95
N SER A 133 16.15 -7.64 4.53
CA SER A 133 16.17 -6.49 5.43
C SER A 133 15.68 -5.19 4.80
N THR A 134 15.45 -5.16 3.48
CA THR A 134 15.14 -3.97 2.68
C THR A 134 16.27 -2.92 2.67
N GLU A 135 17.46 -3.27 3.13
CA GLU A 135 18.63 -2.38 3.14
C GLU A 135 19.25 -2.22 1.76
N HIS A 136 19.07 -3.20 0.86
CA HIS A 136 19.59 -3.15 -0.51
C HIS A 136 18.71 -2.35 -1.47
N SER A 137 17.64 -1.71 -0.98
CA SER A 137 16.83 -0.82 -1.81
C SER A 137 17.66 0.35 -2.35
N TYR A 138 17.57 0.61 -3.65
CA TYR A 138 18.12 1.83 -4.25
C TYR A 138 17.54 3.12 -3.65
N PHE A 139 16.31 3.06 -3.14
CA PHE A 139 15.61 4.20 -2.53
C PHE A 139 15.89 4.35 -1.03
N GLY A 140 16.86 3.58 -0.51
CA GLY A 140 17.26 3.60 0.89
C GLY A 140 16.48 2.63 1.76
N VAL A 141 16.96 2.50 3.00
CA VAL A 141 16.51 1.50 3.97
C VAL A 141 15.09 1.81 4.47
N THR A 142 14.22 0.79 4.54
CA THR A 142 12.96 0.86 5.32
C THR A 142 13.25 0.62 6.79
N LYS A 143 12.77 1.49 7.68
CA LYS A 143 12.92 1.36 9.13
C LYS A 143 11.78 0.56 9.74
N ASN A 144 12.09 -0.24 10.77
CA ASN A 144 11.07 -0.94 11.54
C ASN A 144 10.29 0.05 12.42
N PRO A 145 8.95 0.07 12.36
CA PRO A 145 8.15 1.02 13.13
C PRO A 145 8.17 0.79 14.65
N TRP A 146 8.56 -0.40 15.12
CA TRP A 146 8.70 -0.69 16.56
C TRP A 146 10.05 -0.25 17.14
N ASP A 147 11.10 -0.22 16.32
CA ASP A 147 12.42 0.32 16.66
C ASP A 147 13.13 0.78 15.38
N LEU A 148 13.33 2.10 15.24
CA LEU A 148 13.95 2.71 14.06
C LEU A 148 15.42 2.33 13.85
N ASN A 149 16.06 1.66 14.82
CA ASN A 149 17.40 1.11 14.69
C ASN A 149 17.41 -0.33 14.13
N CYS A 150 16.25 -0.98 14.05
CA CYS A 150 16.09 -2.32 13.53
C CYS A 150 15.61 -2.33 12.07
N VAL A 151 15.85 -3.46 11.40
CA VAL A 151 15.39 -3.71 10.02
C VAL A 151 13.91 -4.06 10.00
N ALA A 152 13.22 -3.68 8.93
CA ALA A 152 11.81 -4.05 8.70
C ALA A 152 11.64 -5.48 8.12
N GLY A 153 12.75 -6.23 7.97
CA GLY A 153 12.80 -7.49 7.24
C GLY A 153 12.77 -7.27 5.72
N GLY A 154 12.68 -8.35 4.95
CA GLY A 154 12.74 -8.31 3.51
C GLY A 154 12.34 -9.61 2.79
N SER A 155 12.05 -9.52 1.50
CA SER A 155 12.15 -8.31 0.70
C SER A 155 10.89 -7.44 0.73
N SER A 156 9.81 -7.81 1.41
CA SER A 156 8.60 -6.97 1.50
C SER A 156 8.59 -6.06 2.74
N GLY A 157 9.75 -5.57 3.19
CA GLY A 157 9.85 -4.77 4.41
C GLY A 157 9.05 -3.47 4.35
N GLY A 158 9.03 -2.78 3.21
CA GLY A 158 8.16 -1.61 3.00
C GLY A 158 6.67 -1.94 3.14
N SER A 159 6.22 -3.09 2.64
CA SER A 159 4.83 -3.54 2.79
C SER A 159 4.48 -3.83 4.24
N ALA A 160 5.36 -4.51 4.99
CA ALA A 160 5.12 -4.82 6.40
C ALA A 160 5.15 -3.56 7.27
N ALA A 161 6.15 -2.70 7.10
CA ALA A 161 6.26 -1.44 7.81
C ALA A 161 5.06 -0.52 7.55
N ALA A 162 4.56 -0.45 6.31
CA ALA A 162 3.38 0.36 5.97
C ALA A 162 2.13 -0.09 6.75
N VAL A 163 1.88 -1.40 6.84
CA VAL A 163 0.74 -1.93 7.60
C VAL A 163 0.94 -1.75 9.11
N ALA A 164 2.12 -2.10 9.64
CA ALA A 164 2.41 -2.03 11.06
C ALA A 164 2.42 -0.60 11.65
N SER A 165 2.56 0.42 10.80
CA SER A 165 2.50 1.84 11.19
C SER A 165 1.18 2.54 10.82
N ASP A 166 0.18 1.76 10.41
CA ASP A 166 -1.13 2.23 9.93
C ASP A 166 -1.04 3.22 8.75
N LEU A 167 -0.04 3.07 7.86
CA LEU A 167 0.07 3.83 6.61
C LEU A 167 -0.72 3.21 5.46
N SER A 168 -1.14 1.96 5.62
CA SER A 168 -2.19 1.34 4.82
C SER A 168 -2.97 0.33 5.66
N VAL A 169 -4.18 -0.02 5.22
CA VAL A 169 -4.99 -1.05 5.89
C VAL A 169 -4.47 -2.45 5.57
N TYR A 170 -3.98 -2.64 4.35
CA TYR A 170 -3.36 -3.86 3.88
C TYR A 170 -2.26 -3.56 2.87
N ALA A 171 -1.42 -4.56 2.60
CA ALA A 171 -0.42 -4.47 1.55
C ALA A 171 -0.29 -5.77 0.79
N LEU A 172 0.05 -5.68 -0.51
CA LEU A 172 0.55 -6.82 -1.27
C LEU A 172 2.08 -6.93 -1.12
N GLY A 173 2.56 -8.17 -1.05
CA GLY A 173 3.98 -8.53 -1.06
C GLY A 173 4.23 -9.76 -1.93
N THR A 174 5.49 -10.17 -2.02
CA THR A 174 5.89 -11.42 -2.69
C THR A 174 6.73 -12.25 -1.73
N ASP A 175 6.52 -13.57 -1.69
CA ASP A 175 7.26 -14.51 -0.83
C ASP A 175 7.96 -15.55 -1.70
N THR A 176 9.28 -15.42 -1.83
CA THR A 176 10.12 -16.39 -2.56
C THR A 176 10.84 -17.34 -1.59
N GLY A 177 11.32 -16.81 -0.47
CA GLY A 177 12.02 -17.58 0.57
C GLY A 177 11.68 -17.16 2.00
N GLY A 178 10.53 -16.51 2.21
CA GLY A 178 10.18 -15.86 3.48
C GLY A 178 9.77 -14.40 3.32
N SER A 179 9.82 -13.87 2.10
CA SER A 179 9.79 -12.43 1.86
C SER A 179 8.47 -11.72 2.16
N ILE A 180 7.42 -12.43 2.58
CA ILE A 180 6.24 -11.85 3.25
C ILE A 180 6.25 -12.20 4.74
N ARG A 181 6.46 -13.47 5.08
CA ARG A 181 6.34 -13.97 6.45
C ARG A 181 7.38 -13.40 7.41
N GLU A 182 8.62 -13.25 6.95
CA GLU A 182 9.73 -12.71 7.73
C GLU A 182 9.52 -11.22 8.07
N PRO A 183 9.28 -10.30 7.11
CA PRO A 183 9.04 -8.91 7.47
C PRO A 183 7.75 -8.72 8.27
N ALA A 184 6.71 -9.54 8.03
CA ALA A 184 5.48 -9.53 8.84
C ALA A 184 5.65 -10.12 10.25
N SER A 185 6.77 -10.78 10.55
CA SER A 185 7.11 -11.22 11.91
C SER A 185 7.97 -10.19 12.64
N PHE A 186 8.70 -9.35 11.90
CA PHE A 186 9.58 -8.31 12.45
C PHE A 186 8.82 -7.01 12.74
N CYS A 187 7.84 -6.68 11.90
CA CYS A 187 6.93 -5.55 12.05
C CYS A 187 5.56 -6.03 12.55
#